data_AF-A0A2P6W622-F1
#
_entry.id   AF-A0A2P6W622-F1
#
_cell.length_a   1.000
_cell.length_b   1.000
_cell.length_c   1.000
_cell.angle_alpha   90.00
_cell.angle_beta   90.00
_cell.angle_gamma   90.00
#
_symmetry.space_group_name_H-M   'P 1'
#
loop_
_entity.id
_entity.type
_entity.pdbx_description
1 polymer ?
#
loop_
_entity_poly.entity_id
_entity_poly.type
_entity_poly.pdbx_seq_one_letter_code
_entity_poly.pdbx_strand_id
1 'polypeptide(L)' 'MSDEEDLLIDRDEYLANGVHIGTKAQHKDMEKYIFHVKKNQLAVLNLDVENV' A
#
# COMPACT_ATOMS: atom_id res chain seq x y z
N MET A 1 14.86 -9.19 11.50
CA MET A 1 15.35 -9.00 10.12
C MET A 1 14.69 -10.08 9.29
N SER A 2 13.45 -9.82 8.92
CA SER A 2 12.65 -10.68 8.03
C SER A 2 11.48 -9.83 7.55
N ASP A 3 11.79 -8.63 7.04
CA ASP A 3 10.81 -7.65 6.55
C ASP A 3 10.47 -7.95 5.08
N GLU A 4 10.24 -9.23 4.80
CA GLU A 4 9.89 -9.81 3.50
C GLU A 4 8.75 -10.79 3.79
N GLU A 5 7.71 -10.28 4.46
CA GLU A 5 6.46 -11.00 4.73
C GLU A 5 5.88 -11.53 3.41
N ASP A 6 5.22 -12.70 3.48
CA ASP A 6 4.76 -13.59 2.40
C ASP A 6 4.00 -12.92 1.21
N LEU A 7 4.68 -12.08 0.43
CA LEU A 7 4.16 -11.54 -0.82
C LEU A 7 4.17 -12.64 -1.89
N LEU A 8 3.14 -12.66 -2.74
CA LEU A 8 3.01 -13.66 -3.81
C LEU A 8 4.09 -13.52 -4.90
N ILE A 9 4.64 -12.32 -5.04
CA ILE A 9 5.70 -11.93 -5.96
C ILE A 9 6.58 -10.88 -5.27
N ASP A 10 7.75 -10.60 -5.85
CA ASP A 10 8.68 -9.62 -5.30
C ASP A 10 8.02 -8.25 -5.11
N ARG A 11 8.32 -7.59 -3.98
CA ARG A 11 7.81 -6.25 -3.67
C ARG A 11 8.08 -5.25 -4.80
N ASP A 12 9.26 -5.34 -5.40
CA ASP A 12 9.66 -4.47 -6.51
C ASP A 12 8.72 -4.59 -7.71
N GLU A 13 8.14 -5.77 -7.96
CA GLU A 13 7.18 -5.98 -9.05
C GLU A 13 5.85 -5.25 -8.75
N TYR A 14 5.37 -5.28 -7.51
CA TYR A 14 4.21 -4.47 -7.10
C TYR A 14 4.47 -2.96 -7.20
N LEU A 15 5.67 -2.52 -6.82
CA LEU A 15 6.05 -1.11 -6.90
C LEU A 15 6.16 -0.64 -8.35
N ALA A 16 6.79 -1.44 -9.22
CA ALA A 16 6.95 -1.14 -10.64
C ALA A 16 5.62 -1.05 -11.39
N ASN A 17 4.64 -1.88 -11.02
CA ASN A 17 3.29 -1.83 -11.58
C ASN A 17 2.41 -0.74 -10.95
N GLY A 18 2.87 -0.06 -9.90
CA GLY A 18 2.18 1.08 -9.30
C GLY A 18 0.91 0.74 -8.52
N VAL A 19 0.70 -0.52 -8.12
CA VAL A 19 -0.55 -0.96 -7.45
C VAL A 19 -0.79 -0.29 -6.10
N HIS A 20 0.27 0.20 -5.46
CA HIS A 20 0.22 0.92 -4.19
C HIS A 20 -0.23 2.38 -4.34
N ILE A 21 -0.36 2.91 -5.56
CA ILE A 21 -0.78 4.29 -5.81
C ILE A 21 -2.31 4.37 -5.81
N GLY A 22 -2.86 4.96 -4.76
CA GLY A 22 -4.29 5.26 -4.64
C GLY A 22 -4.69 6.59 -5.28
N THR A 23 -5.88 7.06 -4.91
CA THR A 23 -6.46 8.30 -5.46
C THR A 23 -6.47 9.45 -4.44
N LYS A 24 -6.95 10.63 -4.86
CA LYS A 24 -7.21 11.77 -3.96
C LYS A 24 -8.49 11.61 -3.14
N ALA A 25 -9.46 10.82 -3.62
CA ALA A 25 -10.69 10.55 -2.90
C ALA A 25 -10.42 9.45 -1.87
N GLN A 26 -10.79 9.69 -0.62
CA GLN A 26 -10.59 8.78 0.50
C GLN A 26 -11.92 8.58 1.23
N HIS A 27 -12.16 7.35 1.66
CA HIS A 27 -13.32 6.96 2.45
C HIS A 27 -12.87 6.37 3.78
N LYS A 28 -13.69 6.52 4.84
CA LYS A 28 -13.34 6.15 6.22
C LYS A 28 -13.04 4.66 6.38
N ASP A 29 -13.73 3.82 5.64
CA ASP A 29 -13.54 2.37 5.59
C ASP A 29 -12.16 1.97 5.03
N MET A 30 -11.53 2.84 4.23
CA MET A 30 -10.23 2.60 3.63
C MET A 30 -9.05 3.03 4.50
N GLU A 31 -9.26 3.76 5.60
CA GLU A 31 -8.18 4.35 6.42
C GLU A 31 -7.16 3.31 6.88
N LYS A 32 -7.62 2.11 7.26
CA LYS A 32 -6.75 1.01 7.73
C LYS A 32 -5.85 0.40 6.63
N TYR A 33 -6.15 0.65 5.35
CA TYR A 33 -5.34 0.17 4.23
C TYR A 33 -4.41 1.25 3.66
N ILE A 34 -4.50 2.49 4.14
CA ILE A 34 -3.68 3.61 3.66
C ILE A 34 -2.43 3.71 4.54
N PHE A 35 -1.27 3.47 3.94
CA PHE A 35 0.03 3.61 4.59
C PHE A 35 0.41 5.08 4.79
N HIS A 36 0.22 5.91 3.77
CA HIS A 36 0.61 7.33 3.81
C HIS A 36 -0.16 8.16 2.79
N VAL A 37 -0.33 9.46 3.05
CA VAL A 37 -0.89 10.42 2.08
C VAL A 37 0.22 11.36 1.62
N LYS A 38 0.57 11.30 0.33
CA LYS A 38 1.62 12.15 -0.25
C LYS A 38 1.21 13.63 -0.22
N LYS A 39 2.19 14.53 -0.34
CA LYS A 39 1.97 16.00 -0.40
C LYS A 39 0.96 16.43 -1.49
N ASN A 40 0.90 15.68 -2.60
CA ASN A 40 -0.04 15.91 -3.70
C ASN A 40 -1.44 15.32 -3.48
N GLN A 41 -1.74 14.87 -2.26
CA GLN A 41 -3.00 14.26 -1.82
C GLN A 41 -3.29 12.87 -2.39
N LEU A 42 -2.34 12.20 -3.03
CA LEU A 42 -2.53 10.80 -3.42
C LEU A 42 -2.29 9.88 -2.22
N ALA A 43 -3.23 8.96 -2.00
CA ALA A 43 -3.06 7.88 -1.04
C ALA A 43 -1.99 6.88 -1.50
N VAL A 44 -1.24 6.33 -0.56
CA VAL A 44 -0.36 5.17 -0.75
C VAL A 44 -0.97 4.04 0.05
N LEU A 45 -1.30 2.94 -0.64
CA LEU A 45 -1.85 1.74 -0.02
C LEU A 45 -0.74 0.92 0.63
N ASN A 46 -1.06 0.28 1.75
CA ASN A 46 -0.16 -0.66 2.38
C ASN A 46 -0.12 -1.97 1.57
N LEU A 47 1.07 -2.47 1.28
CA LEU A 47 1.29 -3.77 0.64
C LEU A 47 1.56 -4.88 1.65
N ASP A 48 1.79 -4.52 2.91
CA ASP A 48 2.04 -5.48 3.98
C ASP A 48 0.72 -6.14 4.37
N VAL A 49 0.74 -7.47 4.45
CA VAL A 49 -0.41 -8.27 4.87
C VAL A 49 -0.33 -8.38 6.39
N GLU A 50 -1.02 -7.51 7.12
CA GLU A 50 -1.26 -7.81 8.54
C GLU A 50 -2.11 -9.09 8.59
N ASN A 51 -1.51 -10.16 9.09
CA ASN A 51 -2.20 -11.43 9.35
C ASN A 51 -3.40 -11.15 10.25
N VAL A 52 -4.61 -11.34 9.70
CA VAL A 52 -5.88 -11.34 10.44
C VAL A 52 -6.02 -12.63 11.23
#